data_AF-A0A7S2V4P6-F1
#
_entry.id   AF-A0A7S2V4P6-F1
#
_cell.length_a   1.000
_cell.length_b   1.000
_cell.length_c   1.000
_cell.angle_alpha   90.00
_cell.angle_beta   90.00
_cell.angle_gamma   90.00
#
_symmetry.space_group_name_H-M   'P 1'
#
loop_
_entity.id
_entity.type
_entity.pdbx_description
1 polymer ?
#
loop_
_entity_poly.entity_id
_entity_poly.type
_entity_poly.pdbx_seq_one_letter_code
_entity_poly.pdbx_strand_id
1 'polypeptide(L)'
;GGSGWVVFTQDESLRESLRRVPGLPLGLMDRALLVLEQTSAASRKHHKKDERRKVGLLSEGERELLQSLRVKAKMDKLKKRRGGTTDEYTQRKLKKKAKGPNPLSCLKKGGAVKKKKKAKKMREIYL
;
A
#
# COMPACT_ATOMS: atom_id res chain seq x y z
N GLY A 1 25.94 25.25 3.63
CA GLY A 1 24.59 25.08 3.04
C GLY A 1 24.75 25.02 1.54
N GLY A 2 24.22 23.99 0.89
CA GLY A 2 24.31 23.85 -0.57
C GLY A 2 23.20 24.65 -1.22
N SER A 3 23.54 25.57 -2.12
CA SER A 3 22.58 26.18 -3.04
C SER A 3 21.94 25.08 -3.89
N GLY A 4 20.61 24.98 -3.83
CA GLY A 4 19.85 23.97 -4.57
C GLY A 4 19.67 24.42 -6.01
N TRP A 5 20.59 24.01 -6.88
CA TRP A 5 20.51 24.29 -8.31
C TRP A 5 19.64 23.24 -9.02
N VAL A 6 18.95 23.68 -10.07
CA VAL A 6 18.28 22.81 -11.04
C VAL A 6 18.81 23.22 -12.41
N VAL A 7 19.20 22.25 -13.22
CA VAL A 7 19.81 22.53 -14.53
C VAL A 7 18.90 22.02 -15.64
N PHE A 8 18.64 22.87 -16.62
CA PHE A 8 17.96 22.51 -17.85
C PHE A 8 18.95 22.57 -19.01
N THR A 9 19.12 21.47 -19.74
CA THR A 9 20.05 21.38 -20.86
C THR A 9 19.51 20.47 -21.95
N GLN A 10 19.83 20.79 -23.20
CA GLN A 10 19.60 19.92 -24.36
C GLN A 10 20.89 19.23 -24.82
N ASP A 11 22.05 19.60 -24.27
CA ASP A 11 23.32 18.94 -24.55
C ASP A 11 23.41 17.62 -23.78
N GLU A 12 23.49 16.54 -24.54
CA GLU A 12 23.58 15.17 -24.02
C GLU A 12 24.87 14.92 -23.25
N SER A 13 26.01 15.44 -23.73
CA SER A 13 27.32 15.21 -23.12
C SER A 13 27.44 15.86 -21.74
N LEU A 14 26.93 17.10 -21.63
CA LEU A 14 26.83 17.81 -20.35
C LEU A 14 25.88 17.08 -19.41
N ARG A 15 24.72 16.65 -19.91
CA ARG A 15 23.71 15.93 -19.13
C ARG A 15 24.25 14.64 -18.53
N GLU A 16 24.98 13.83 -19.32
CA GLU A 16 25.62 12.61 -18.83
C GLU A 16 26.63 12.88 -17.72
N SER A 17 27.40 13.96 -17.87
CA SER A 17 28.36 14.40 -16.87
C SER A 17 27.67 14.83 -15.58
N LEU A 18 26.60 15.62 -15.67
CA LEU A 18 25.82 16.09 -14.54
C LEU A 18 25.05 14.98 -13.81
N ARG A 19 24.64 13.91 -14.51
CA ARG A 19 24.01 12.73 -13.87
C ARG A 19 24.95 12.03 -12.86
N ARG A 20 26.26 12.25 -12.93
CA ARG A 20 27.23 11.73 -11.95
C ARG A 20 27.18 12.49 -10.63
N VAL A 21 26.69 13.74 -10.63
CA VAL A 21 26.55 14.56 -9.45
C VAL A 21 25.29 14.13 -8.68
N PRO A 22 25.40 13.69 -7.41
CA PRO A 22 24.22 13.35 -6.62
C PRO A 22 23.46 14.60 -6.18
N GLY A 23 22.13 14.54 -6.21
CA GLY A 23 21.26 15.60 -5.71
C GLY A 23 20.97 16.73 -6.69
N LEU A 24 21.39 16.63 -7.95
CA LEU A 24 21.13 17.62 -8.99
C LEU A 24 19.94 17.19 -9.88
N PRO A 25 18.80 17.89 -9.83
CA PRO A 25 17.71 17.66 -10.76
C PRO A 25 18.06 18.20 -12.15
N LEU A 26 17.77 17.41 -13.18
CA LEU A 26 17.99 17.76 -14.58
C LEU A 26 16.65 17.82 -15.30
N GLY A 27 16.51 18.75 -16.23
CA GLY A 27 15.40 18.80 -17.15
C GLY A 27 15.84 19.06 -18.58
N LEU A 28 14.96 18.70 -19.51
CA LEU A 28 15.13 18.88 -20.95
C LEU A 28 13.81 19.39 -21.53
N MET A 29 13.86 19.88 -22.76
CA MET A 29 12.66 20.32 -23.46
C MET A 29 12.32 19.31 -24.55
N ASP A 30 11.21 18.59 -24.39
CA ASP A 30 10.65 17.74 -25.45
C ASP A 30 9.64 18.56 -26.25
N ARG A 31 10.06 19.03 -27.42
CA ARG A 31 9.31 19.95 -28.29
C ARG A 31 8.90 21.23 -27.54
N ALA A 32 7.69 21.28 -27.01
CA ALA A 32 7.12 22.41 -26.27
C ALA A 32 6.88 22.08 -24.78
N LEU A 33 7.33 20.91 -24.30
CA LEU A 33 7.14 20.47 -22.93
C LEU A 33 8.46 20.48 -22.17
N LEU A 34 8.48 21.12 -21.00
CA LEU A 34 9.57 21.01 -20.05
C LEU A 34 9.44 19.70 -19.28
N VAL A 35 10.39 18.79 -19.45
CA VAL A 35 10.40 17.47 -18.83
C VAL A 35 11.51 17.41 -17.80
N LEU A 36 11.15 17.10 -16.55
CA LEU A 36 12.14 16.73 -15.53
C LEU A 36 12.57 15.28 -15.72
N GLU A 37 13.87 15.06 -15.76
CA GLU A 37 14.43 13.73 -15.86
C GLU A 37 14.21 12.93 -14.58
N GLN A 38 14.22 11.60 -14.73
CA GLN A 38 14.28 10.71 -13.58
C GLN A 38 15.57 10.94 -12.79
N THR A 39 15.50 10.71 -11.48
CA THR A 39 16.66 10.80 -10.58
C THR A 39 17.87 10.05 -11.14
N SER A 40 19.08 10.57 -10.94
CA SER A 40 20.27 9.88 -11.42
C SER A 40 20.61 8.66 -10.55
N ALA A 41 21.34 7.69 -11.13
CA ALA A 41 21.83 6.53 -10.38
C ALA A 41 22.75 6.94 -9.21
N ALA A 42 23.57 7.98 -9.41
CA ALA A 42 24.40 8.57 -8.37
C ALA A 42 23.56 9.10 -7.19
N SER A 43 22.50 9.85 -7.49
CA SER A 43 21.57 10.37 -6.48
C SER A 43 20.88 9.23 -5.72
N ARG A 44 20.36 8.22 -6.43
CA ARG A 44 19.76 7.04 -5.78
C ARG A 44 20.73 6.30 -4.87
N LYS A 45 21.98 6.11 -5.30
CA LYS A 45 23.01 5.44 -4.50
C LYS A 45 23.38 6.26 -3.26
N HIS A 46 23.51 7.57 -3.41
CA HIS A 46 23.77 8.48 -2.29
C HIS A 46 22.63 8.43 -1.28
N HIS A 47 21.39 8.55 -1.74
CA HIS A 47 20.21 8.47 -0.88
C HIS A 47 20.12 7.13 -0.15
N LYS A 48 20.29 6.02 -0.87
CA LYS A 48 20.27 4.67 -0.26
C LYS A 48 21.38 4.48 0.78
N LYS A 49 22.57 5.07 0.55
CA LYS A 49 23.68 5.06 1.53
C LYS A 49 23.32 5.89 2.76
N ASP A 50 22.73 7.07 2.56
CA ASP A 50 22.29 7.94 3.65
C ASP A 50 21.16 7.32 4.47
N GLU A 51 20.14 6.76 3.82
CA GLU A 51 19.08 5.99 4.46
C GLU A 51 19.64 4.82 5.26
N ARG A 52 20.53 4.02 4.69
CA ARG A 52 21.14 2.88 5.39
C ARG A 52 21.91 3.33 6.64
N ARG A 53 22.57 4.48 6.58
CA ARG A 53 23.25 5.08 7.73
C ARG A 53 22.24 5.47 8.82
N LYS A 54 21.12 6.09 8.45
CA LYS A 54 20.05 6.47 9.38
C LYS A 54 19.38 5.25 10.03
N VAL A 55 19.15 4.18 9.27
CA VAL A 55 18.51 2.95 9.77
C VAL A 55 19.36 2.24 10.83
N GLY A 56 20.69 2.37 10.81
CA GLY A 56 21.57 1.84 11.87
C GLY A 56 21.48 2.62 13.19
N LEU A 57 20.96 3.84 13.15
CA LEU A 57 20.87 4.79 14.26
C LEU A 57 19.48 4.83 14.89
N LEU A 58 18.75 3.70 14.89
CA LEU A 58 17.50 3.59 15.66
C LEU A 58 17.77 4.07 17.09
N SER A 59 17.00 5.05 17.54
CA SER A 59 17.04 5.51 18.93
C SER A 59 16.71 4.35 19.87
N GLU A 60 17.20 4.36 21.11
CA GLU A 60 16.95 3.29 22.08
C GLU A 60 15.44 2.99 22.21
N GLY A 61 14.61 4.02 22.24
CA GLY A 61 13.14 3.87 22.28
C GLY A 61 12.54 3.24 21.01
N GLU A 62 13.12 3.50 19.83
CA GLU A 62 12.66 2.88 18.58
C GLU A 62 13.06 1.40 18.52
N ARG A 63 14.24 1.05 19.07
CA ARG A 63 14.69 -0.35 19.19
C ARG A 63 13.79 -1.13 20.14
N GLU A 64 13.47 -0.58 21.30
CA GLU A 64 12.60 -1.22 22.29
C GLU A 64 11.16 -1.39 21.77
N LEU A 65 10.63 -0.37 21.09
CA LEU A 65 9.32 -0.46 20.43
C LEU A 65 9.31 -1.56 19.35
N LEU A 66 10.35 -1.64 18.51
CA LEU A 66 10.45 -2.70 17.51
C LEU A 66 10.55 -4.09 18.14
N GLN A 67 11.24 -4.24 19.26
CA GLN A 67 11.32 -5.51 19.98
C GLN A 67 9.95 -5.91 20.55
N SER A 68 9.26 -5.00 21.24
CA SER A 68 7.93 -5.27 21.82
C SER A 68 6.90 -5.63 20.75
N LEU A 69 6.90 -4.92 19.61
CA LEU A 69 6.03 -5.24 18.47
C LEU A 69 6.34 -6.62 17.85
N ARG A 70 7.62 -7.00 17.75
CA ARG A 70 8.03 -8.33 17.26
C ARG A 70 7.57 -9.45 18.21
N VAL A 71 7.69 -9.25 19.52
CA VAL A 71 7.21 -10.21 20.53
C VAL A 71 5.69 -10.35 20.44
N LYS A 72 4.95 -9.24 20.38
CA LYS A 72 3.49 -9.23 20.25
C LYS A 72 3.02 -9.94 18.97
N ALA A 73 3.67 -9.68 17.84
CA ALA A 73 3.35 -10.34 16.57
C ALA A 73 3.63 -11.86 16.59
N LYS A 74 4.69 -12.31 17.28
CA LYS A 74 4.95 -13.74 17.50
C LYS A 74 3.88 -14.37 18.39
N MET A 75 3.49 -13.70 19.47
CA MET A 75 2.43 -14.16 20.38
C MET A 75 1.07 -14.26 19.69
N ASP A 76 0.70 -13.28 18.86
CA ASP A 76 -0.55 -13.30 18.11
C ASP A 76 -0.56 -14.42 17.05
N LYS A 77 0.58 -14.68 16.41
CA LYS A 77 0.73 -15.85 15.51
C LYS A 77 0.61 -17.17 16.28
N LEU A 78 1.20 -17.27 17.47
CA LEU A 78 1.13 -18.48 18.28
C LEU A 78 -0.29 -18.74 18.80
N LYS A 79 -1.00 -17.71 19.27
CA LYS A 79 -2.41 -17.78 19.68
C LYS A 79 -3.33 -18.21 18.54
N LYS A 80 -3.08 -17.75 17.32
CA LYS A 80 -3.80 -18.19 16.11
C LYS A 80 -3.49 -19.64 15.73
N ARG A 81 -2.27 -20.12 15.94
CA ARG A 81 -1.86 -21.51 15.62
C ARG A 81 -2.27 -22.54 16.67
N ARG A 82 -2.41 -22.14 17.94
CA ARG A 82 -2.78 -23.03 19.06
C ARG A 82 -4.29 -23.27 19.21
N GLY A 83 -5.12 -22.80 18.28
CA GLY A 83 -6.56 -23.12 18.27
C GLY A 83 -7.24 -22.84 19.60
N GLY A 84 -7.31 -21.57 20.01
CA GLY A 84 -8.04 -21.18 21.22
C GLY A 84 -9.53 -21.53 21.10
N THR A 85 -9.88 -22.73 21.55
CA THR A 85 -11.23 -23.14 21.94
C THR A 85 -11.45 -22.67 23.36
N THR A 86 -12.14 -21.55 23.51
CA THR A 86 -12.98 -21.31 24.68
C THR A 86 -14.19 -20.58 24.15
N ASP A 87 -15.21 -21.37 23.83
CA ASP A 87 -16.55 -20.88 23.59
C ASP A 87 -17.06 -20.30 24.91
N GLU A 88 -17.29 -18.99 24.97
CA GLU A 88 -18.61 -18.49 25.34
C GLU A 88 -18.75 -16.98 25.09
N TYR A 89 -19.77 -16.70 24.28
CA TYR A 89 -20.54 -15.48 24.15
C TYR A 89 -19.88 -14.19 23.62
N THR A 90 -20.52 -13.70 22.55
CA THR A 90 -20.47 -12.34 22.01
C THR A 90 -19.23 -11.93 21.24
N GLN A 91 -19.34 -12.21 19.95
CA GLN A 91 -19.22 -11.26 18.84
C GLN A 91 -18.35 -11.88 17.76
N ARG A 92 -18.92 -12.90 17.08
CA ARG A 92 -18.72 -12.99 15.63
C ARG A 92 -18.93 -11.57 15.15
N LYS A 93 -17.85 -10.90 14.70
CA LYS A 93 -17.95 -9.58 14.09
C LYS A 93 -18.89 -9.76 12.90
N LEU A 94 -20.19 -9.56 13.13
CA LEU A 94 -21.18 -9.42 12.11
C LEU A 94 -20.60 -8.35 11.22
N LYS A 95 -20.15 -8.74 10.02
CA LYS A 95 -19.63 -7.80 9.04
C LYS A 95 -20.72 -6.75 8.91
N LYS A 96 -20.47 -5.55 9.45
CA LYS A 96 -21.43 -4.44 9.38
C LYS A 96 -21.65 -4.24 7.90
N LYS A 97 -22.79 -4.69 7.39
CA LYS A 97 -23.18 -4.40 6.01
C LYS A 97 -23.17 -2.89 5.89
N ALA A 98 -22.54 -2.37 4.84
CA ALA A 98 -22.59 -0.94 4.57
C ALA A 98 -24.07 -0.51 4.61
N LYS A 99 -24.39 0.53 5.39
CA LYS A 99 -25.76 0.93 5.70
C LYS A 99 -26.49 1.58 4.50
N GLY A 100 -25.89 1.59 3.33
CA GLY A 100 -26.47 2.11 2.10
C GLY A 100 -25.80 1.50 0.87
N PRO A 101 -26.41 1.65 -0.32
CA PRO A 101 -25.74 1.31 -1.56
C PRO A 101 -24.39 2.04 -1.61
N ASN A 102 -23.37 1.37 -2.13
CA ASN A 102 -22.08 2.00 -2.36
C ASN A 102 -22.32 3.28 -3.19
N PRO A 103 -21.87 4.47 -2.76
CA PRO A 103 -22.08 5.71 -3.51
C PRO A 103 -21.45 5.68 -4.92
N LEU A 104 -20.60 4.69 -5.22
CA LEU A 104 -20.02 4.45 -6.55
C LEU A 104 -20.76 3.36 -7.36
N SER A 105 -21.76 2.67 -6.79
CA SER A 105 -22.51 1.65 -7.55
C SER A 105 -23.61 2.30 -8.38
N CYS A 106 -23.30 2.63 -9.63
CA CYS A 106 -24.27 3.02 -10.66
C CYS A 106 -25.03 1.80 -11.20
N LEU A 107 -25.66 0.98 -10.34
CA LEU A 107 -26.56 -0.06 -10.82
C LEU A 107 -27.80 0.62 -11.40
N LYS A 108 -27.91 0.59 -12.73
CA LYS A 108 -29.07 1.06 -13.49
C LYS A 108 -30.35 0.46 -12.87
N LYS A 109 -31.34 1.29 -12.53
CA LYS A 109 -32.68 0.84 -12.13
C LYS A 109 -33.29 0.03 -13.28
N GLY A 110 -33.14 -1.29 -13.23
CA GLY A 110 -33.83 -2.24 -14.09
C GLY A 110 -35.22 -2.51 -13.51
N GLY A 111 -36.25 -2.35 -14.33
CA GLY A 111 -37.66 -2.47 -13.97
C GLY A 111 -38.03 -3.80 -13.30
N ALA A 112 -39.14 -3.75 -12.54
CA ALA A 112 -39.67 -4.86 -11.78
C ALA A 112 -39.94 -6.10 -12.67
N VAL A 113 -39.18 -7.17 -12.46
CA VAL A 113 -39.55 -8.51 -12.95
C VAL A 113 -39.89 -9.39 -11.75
N LYS A 114 -41.20 -9.64 -11.59
CA LYS A 114 -41.83 -10.45 -10.54
C LYS A 114 -41.30 -11.90 -10.59
N LYS A 115 -40.66 -12.37 -9.52
CA LYS A 115 -40.33 -13.81 -9.38
C LYS A 115 -41.58 -14.58 -8.95
N LYS A 116 -42.08 -15.47 -9.83
CA LYS A 116 -43.18 -16.41 -9.54
C LYS A 116 -42.73 -17.44 -8.50
N LYS A 117 -43.52 -17.62 -7.44
CA LYS A 117 -43.41 -18.75 -6.50
C LYS A 117 -43.93 -20.02 -7.20
N LYS A 118 -43.22 -21.13 -7.11
CA LYS A 118 -43.81 -22.48 -7.29
C LYS A 118 -43.63 -23.26 -6.00
N ALA A 119 -44.75 -23.67 -5.42
CA ALA A 119 -44.85 -24.62 -4.33
C ALA A 119 -45.49 -25.91 -4.87
N LYS A 120 -44.92 -27.08 -4.53
CA LYS A 120 -45.53 -28.42 -4.46
C LYS A 120 -44.41 -29.41 -4.11
N LYS A 121 -44.52 -30.47 -3.32
CA LYS A 121 -45.41 -30.99 -2.25
C LYS A 121 -44.70 -32.29 -1.82
N MET A 122 -44.57 -32.52 -0.52
CA MET A 122 -44.01 -33.73 0.13
C MET A 122 -44.78 -35.03 -0.20
N ARG A 123 -44.04 -36.15 -0.30
CA ARG A 123 -44.33 -37.53 0.20
C ARG A 123 -42.98 -38.25 0.37
N GLU A 124 -42.54 -38.64 1.59
CA GLU A 124 -42.70 -39.98 2.23
C GLU A 124 -42.27 -41.14 1.32
N ILE A 125 -41.54 -42.20 1.69
CA ILE A 125 -41.14 -42.81 2.97
C ILE A 125 -40.07 -43.90 2.63
N TYR A 126 -39.24 -44.26 3.61
CA TYR A 126 -38.38 -45.46 3.76
C TYR A 126 -38.29 -46.52 2.65
N LEU A 127 -37.04 -46.85 2.27
CA LEU A 127 -36.44 -48.20 2.32
C LEU A 127 -34.92 -48.09 2.08
#